data_AF-A0A9E8C4A0-F1
#
_entry.id   AF-A0A9E8C4A0-F1
#
_cell.length_a   1.000
_cell.length_b   1.000
_cell.length_c   1.000
_cell.angle_alpha   90.00
_cell.angle_beta   90.00
_cell.angle_gamma   90.00
#
_symmetry.space_group_name_H-M   'P 1'
#
loop_
_entity.id
_entity.type
_entity.pdbx_description
1 polymer ?
#
loop_
_entity_poly.entity_id
_entity_poly.type
_entity_poly.pdbx_seq_one_letter_code
_entity_poly.pdbx_strand_id
1 'polypeptide(L)'
;MNLTPRPRDLTTLLNSDRTEPADTGRPESVDTEIPKNRRAVKPSDAEGWVKTSVSLRASTRRRLKAWAAEHDMRIQEVVDAALETYLGLE
;
A
#
# COMPACT_ATOMS: atom_id res chain seq x y z
N MET A 1 -14.43 50.80 -10.97
CA MET A 1 -14.53 50.05 -12.25
C MET A 1 -14.54 48.57 -11.91
N ASN A 2 -15.66 47.87 -12.12
CA ASN A 2 -15.81 46.45 -11.79
C ASN A 2 -15.39 45.62 -13.00
N LEU A 3 -14.27 44.90 -12.92
CA LEU A 3 -13.82 43.98 -13.95
C LEU A 3 -13.82 42.56 -13.38
N THR A 4 -14.93 41.85 -13.54
CA THR A 4 -14.99 40.41 -13.29
C THR A 4 -14.38 39.69 -14.50
N PRO A 5 -13.24 38.98 -14.38
CA PRO A 5 -12.70 38.23 -15.51
C PRO A 5 -13.46 36.90 -15.66
N ARG A 6 -13.89 36.58 -16.88
CA ARG A 6 -14.38 35.23 -17.21
C ARG A 6 -13.21 34.25 -17.37
N PRO A 7 -13.36 32.99 -16.95
CA PRO A 7 -12.33 31.98 -17.17
C PRO A 7 -12.31 31.59 -18.64
N ARG A 8 -11.21 31.89 -19.34
CA ARG A 8 -10.89 31.28 -20.64
C ARG A 8 -9.60 30.47 -20.48
N ASP A 9 -9.78 29.17 -20.66
CA ASP A 9 -8.80 28.10 -20.93
C ASP A 9 -7.37 28.28 -20.39
N LEU A 10 -7.13 27.66 -19.22
CA LEU A 10 -5.81 27.51 -18.60
C LEU A 10 -4.98 26.33 -19.16
N THR A 11 -5.41 25.69 -20.23
CA THR A 11 -4.80 24.45 -20.75
C THR A 11 -3.59 24.68 -21.66
N THR A 12 -3.24 25.91 -22.02
CA THR A 12 -2.21 26.19 -23.04
C THR A 12 -0.91 26.81 -22.51
N LEU A 13 -0.77 27.07 -21.20
CA LEU A 13 0.42 27.75 -20.66
C LEU A 13 1.45 26.86 -19.95
N LEU A 14 1.28 25.53 -19.88
CA LEU A 14 2.22 24.69 -19.11
C LEU A 14 3.18 23.82 -19.93
N ASN A 15 3.11 23.85 -21.26
CA ASN A 15 4.04 23.11 -22.10
C ASN A 15 4.69 24.04 -23.10
N SER A 16 5.77 24.72 -22.69
CA SER A 16 6.87 25.09 -23.60
C SER A 16 8.02 25.70 -22.79
N ASP A 17 9.18 25.03 -22.88
CA ASP A 17 10.54 25.60 -22.77
C ASP A 17 11.04 26.03 -21.37
N ARG A 18 12.23 25.70 -20.84
CA ARG A 18 13.45 25.04 -21.36
C ARG A 18 14.55 25.03 -20.25
N THR A 19 15.17 23.86 -20.01
CA THR A 19 16.61 23.58 -19.73
C THR A 19 17.35 23.97 -18.39
N GLU A 20 17.66 22.92 -17.58
CA GLU A 20 18.92 22.45 -16.91
C GLU A 20 19.79 23.39 -15.98
N PRO A 21 20.84 22.88 -15.26
CA PRO A 21 20.86 21.97 -14.09
C PRO A 21 21.79 22.50 -12.94
N ALA A 22 21.59 22.10 -11.67
CA ALA A 22 22.65 22.22 -10.64
C ALA A 22 22.44 21.28 -9.44
N ASP A 23 23.50 20.53 -9.19
CA ASP A 23 23.75 19.55 -8.13
C ASP A 23 23.69 20.17 -6.72
N THR A 24 22.78 19.70 -5.86
CA THR A 24 23.08 19.51 -4.43
C THR A 24 22.11 18.50 -3.80
N GLY A 25 22.59 17.26 -3.63
CA GLY A 25 22.26 16.36 -2.51
C GLY A 25 20.79 16.17 -2.12
N ARG A 26 20.01 15.44 -2.94
CA ARG A 26 18.78 14.78 -2.48
C ARG A 26 19.17 13.55 -1.66
N PRO A 27 18.71 13.38 -0.41
CA PRO A 27 18.98 12.15 0.31
C PRO A 27 18.32 11.00 -0.47
N GLU A 28 19.14 10.00 -0.78
CA GLU A 28 18.73 8.77 -1.45
C GLU A 28 17.48 8.25 -0.73
N SER A 29 16.42 8.04 -1.50
CA SER A 29 15.26 7.30 -1.01
C SER A 29 15.78 5.94 -0.61
N VAL A 30 15.86 5.71 0.70
CA VAL A 30 16.18 4.41 1.28
C VAL A 30 15.11 3.45 0.76
N ASP A 31 15.45 2.76 -0.32
CA ASP A 31 14.71 1.62 -0.81
C ASP A 31 14.77 0.60 0.32
N THR A 32 13.72 0.59 1.13
CA THR A 32 13.57 -0.44 2.14
C THR A 32 13.15 -1.67 1.37
N GLU A 33 14.15 -2.35 0.78
CA GLU A 33 14.05 -3.62 0.11
C GLU A 33 13.40 -4.62 1.07
N ILE A 34 12.09 -4.74 0.99
CA ILE A 34 11.35 -5.87 1.56
C ILE A 34 11.92 -7.10 0.84
N PRO A 35 12.56 -8.06 1.54
CA PRO A 35 13.25 -9.16 0.87
C PRO A 35 12.25 -9.99 0.07
N LYS A 36 12.27 -9.84 -1.25
CA LYS A 36 11.34 -10.44 -2.21
C LYS A 36 11.57 -11.93 -2.47
N ASN A 37 12.35 -12.61 -1.63
CA ASN A 37 12.74 -14.02 -1.83
C ASN A 37 12.58 -14.86 -0.55
N ARG A 38 11.34 -15.01 -0.08
CA ARG A 38 10.98 -16.22 0.67
C ARG A 38 10.22 -17.14 -0.28
N ARG A 39 10.88 -18.20 -0.75
CA ARG A 39 10.20 -19.31 -1.45
C ARG A 39 9.26 -19.97 -0.44
N ALA A 40 8.05 -19.46 -0.32
CA ALA A 40 6.98 -20.11 0.40
C ALA A 40 6.55 -21.32 -0.45
N VAL A 41 6.79 -22.51 0.10
CA VAL A 41 6.16 -23.77 -0.33
C VAL A 41 4.68 -23.49 -0.54
N LYS A 42 4.13 -23.82 -1.70
CA LYS A 42 2.68 -23.80 -1.91
C LYS A 42 2.12 -25.06 -1.25
N PRO A 43 1.42 -25.01 -0.10
CA PRO A 43 0.37 -25.98 0.10
C PRO A 43 -0.62 -25.75 -1.05
N SER A 44 -0.83 -26.79 -1.84
CA SER A 44 -1.86 -26.82 -2.85
C SER A 44 -3.18 -27.03 -2.11
N ASP A 45 -3.75 -25.96 -1.58
CA ASP A 45 -5.07 -26.02 -0.95
C ASP A 45 -6.12 -26.13 -2.05
N ALA A 46 -6.92 -27.20 -2.00
CA ALA A 46 -7.91 -27.55 -3.02
C ALA A 46 -9.07 -26.55 -3.15
N GLU A 47 -9.10 -25.50 -2.32
CA GLU A 47 -10.10 -24.44 -2.30
C GLU A 47 -9.52 -23.15 -2.92
N GLY A 48 -10.17 -22.64 -3.96
CA GLY A 48 -9.79 -21.37 -4.59
C GLY A 48 -10.00 -20.19 -3.65
N TRP A 49 -9.12 -19.18 -3.72
CA TRP A 49 -9.24 -17.98 -2.89
C TRP A 49 -10.50 -17.19 -3.25
N VAL A 50 -11.33 -16.87 -2.25
CA VAL A 50 -12.51 -16.01 -2.41
C VAL A 50 -12.28 -14.67 -1.74
N LYS A 51 -12.50 -13.57 -2.47
CA LYS A 51 -12.32 -12.22 -1.93
C LYS A 51 -13.51 -11.82 -1.06
N THR A 52 -13.29 -11.72 0.24
CA THR A 52 -14.23 -11.14 1.20
C THR A 52 -13.71 -9.78 1.66
N SER A 53 -14.53 -8.72 1.58
CA SER A 53 -14.12 -7.35 1.92
C SER A 53 -14.78 -6.88 3.22
N VAL A 54 -13.96 -6.38 4.14
CA VAL A 54 -14.42 -5.77 5.39
C VAL A 54 -13.64 -4.49 5.66
N SER A 55 -14.29 -3.50 6.27
CA SER A 55 -13.63 -2.27 6.69
C SER A 55 -13.07 -2.43 8.10
N LEU A 56 -11.77 -2.17 8.24
CA LEU A 56 -11.10 -2.15 9.54
C LEU A 56 -10.86 -0.71 10.01
N ARG A 57 -10.97 -0.48 11.32
CA ARG A 57 -10.48 0.76 11.92
C ARG A 57 -8.98 0.89 11.64
N ALA A 58 -8.51 2.13 11.42
CA ALA A 58 -7.10 2.40 11.15
C ALA A 58 -6.16 1.82 12.22
N SER A 59 -6.55 1.92 13.50
CA SER A 59 -5.81 1.36 14.63
C SER A 59 -5.74 -0.16 14.61
N THR A 60 -6.83 -0.85 14.25
CA THR A 60 -6.87 -2.31 14.11
C THR A 60 -6.01 -2.78 12.95
N ARG A 61 -6.10 -2.11 11.79
CA ARG A 61 -5.25 -2.41 10.63
C ARG A 61 -3.76 -2.22 10.96
N ARG A 62 -3.41 -1.18 11.71
CA ARG A 62 -2.01 -0.94 12.14
C ARG A 62 -1.50 -2.06 13.05
N ARG A 63 -2.29 -2.46 14.04
CA ARG A 63 -1.93 -3.57 14.94
C ARG A 63 -1.78 -4.89 14.19
N LEU A 64 -2.71 -5.19 13.28
CA LEU A 64 -2.65 -6.38 12.43
C LEU A 64 -1.35 -6.45 11.62
N LYS A 65 -0.95 -5.32 11.00
CA LYS A 65 0.31 -5.24 10.25
C LYS A 65 1.55 -5.42 11.12
N ALA A 66 1.57 -4.81 12.30
CA ALA A 66 2.68 -4.91 13.23
C ALA A 66 2.85 -6.36 13.70
N TRP A 67 1.76 -7.01 14.10
CA TRP A 67 1.75 -8.40 14.53
C TRP A 67 2.21 -9.34 13.40
N ALA A 68 1.70 -9.14 12.17
CA ALA A 68 2.15 -9.91 11.02
C ALA A 68 3.67 -9.81 10.79
N ALA A 69 4.24 -8.60 10.91
CA ALA A 69 5.68 -8.38 10.76
C ALA A 69 6.49 -8.99 11.90
N GLU A 70 6.01 -8.91 13.15
CA GLU A 70 6.66 -9.47 14.33
C GLU A 70 6.70 -11.00 14.30
N HIS A 71 5.62 -11.62 13.84
CA HIS A 71 5.48 -13.08 13.75
C HIS A 71 5.94 -13.66 12.40
N ASP A 72 6.47 -12.82 11.49
CA ASP A 72 6.91 -13.22 10.16
C ASP A 72 5.80 -13.91 9.32
N MET A 73 4.56 -13.46 9.54
CA MET A 73 3.36 -13.99 8.89
C MET A 73 2.82 -13.01 7.84
N ARG A 74 2.09 -13.54 6.86
CA ARG A 74 1.27 -12.72 5.96
C ARG A 74 -0.01 -12.32 6.68
N ILE A 75 -0.54 -11.12 6.37
CA ILE A 75 -1.82 -10.64 6.92
C ILE A 75 -2.95 -11.67 6.73
N GLN A 76 -2.94 -12.41 5.61
CA GLN A 76 -3.89 -13.48 5.35
C GLN A 76 -3.78 -14.60 6.40
N GLU A 77 -2.58 -15.11 6.67
CA GLU A 77 -2.34 -16.15 7.69
C GLU A 77 -2.75 -15.68 9.10
N VAL A 78 -2.54 -14.39 9.40
CA VAL A 78 -3.01 -13.81 10.67
C VAL A 78 -4.54 -13.80 10.75
N VAL A 79 -5.20 -13.44 9.64
CA VAL A 79 -6.67 -13.40 9.57
C VAL A 79 -7.25 -14.80 9.62
N ASP A 80 -6.66 -15.75 8.91
CA ASP A 80 -7.08 -17.16 8.88
C ASP A 80 -6.95 -17.76 10.28
N ALA A 81 -5.79 -17.64 10.93
CA ALA A 81 -5.59 -18.12 12.30
C ALA A 81 -6.55 -17.44 13.30
N ALA A 82 -6.75 -16.12 13.19
CA ALA A 82 -7.70 -15.43 14.06
C ALA A 82 -9.15 -15.92 13.87
N LEU A 83 -9.53 -16.27 12.64
CA LEU A 83 -10.84 -16.85 12.35
C LEU A 83 -10.96 -18.28 12.87
N GLU A 84 -9.94 -19.12 12.69
CA GLU A 84 -9.89 -20.48 13.25
C GLU A 84 -10.04 -20.46 14.77
N THR A 85 -9.26 -19.64 15.46
CA THR A 85 -9.36 -19.49 16.92
C THR A 85 -10.74 -18.94 17.34
N TYR A 86 -11.26 -17.92 16.65
CA TYR A 86 -12.55 -17.30 17.01
C TYR A 86 -13.74 -18.24 16.79
N LEU A 87 -13.67 -19.08 15.74
CA LEU A 87 -14.71 -20.05 15.41
C LEU A 87 -14.54 -21.39 16.14
N GLY A 88 -13.43 -21.60 16.84
CA GLY A 88 -13.12 -22.85 17.55
C GLY A 88 -12.85 -24.02 16.60
N LEU A 89 -12.13 -23.76 15.50
CA LEU A 89 -11.78 -24.74 14.47
C LEU A 89 -10.39 -25.38 14.67
N GLU A 90 -9.71 -25.06 15.78
CA GLU A 90 -8.42 -25.64 16.18
C GLU A 90 -8.50 -27.11 16.64
#